data_AF-A0A9P5WSR4-F1
#
_entry.id   AF-A0A9P5WSR4-F1
#
_cell.length_a   1.000
_cell.length_b   1.000
_cell.length_c   1.000
_cell.angle_alpha   90.00
_cell.angle_beta   90.00
_cell.angle_gamma   90.00
#
_symmetry.space_group_name_H-M   'P 1'
#
loop_
_entity.id
_entity.type
_entity.pdbx_description
1 polymer ?
#
loop_
_entity_poly.entity_id
_entity_poly.type
_entity_poly.pdbx_seq_one_letter_code
_entity_poly.pdbx_strand_id
1 'polypeptide(L)'
;MKSLLRPKPIPGVENFGIPPSPKGEVNPDVQAKMEQFHHVKVTRGIHFNQSLMKNKNFRNPHIYASLVELVALDETGSNFEKSEFFDFKGYGPESYASGIAEAQKQASEKLAQQQAAARSQLQFVPGSTVGSGIGFPSAAPVVKPQQLPTSRLQQTSSNSSATIAQASTQRNRKSKWDQSSDDPSGKKSRHFE
;
A
#
# COMPACT_ATOMS: atom_id res chain seq x y z
N MET A 1 -33.13 -8.55 -34.37
CA MET A 1 -32.99 -7.43 -33.40
C MET A 1 -31.84 -7.61 -32.41
N LYS A 2 -31.56 -8.79 -31.84
CA LYS A 2 -30.43 -9.01 -30.91
C LYS A 2 -29.03 -8.86 -31.52
N SER A 3 -28.89 -8.93 -32.84
CA SER A 3 -27.61 -8.78 -33.54
C SER A 3 -27.07 -7.34 -33.53
N LEU A 4 -27.95 -6.33 -33.44
CA LEU A 4 -27.56 -4.91 -33.43
C LEU A 4 -27.02 -4.44 -32.07
N LEU A 5 -27.27 -5.20 -31.01
CA LEU A 5 -26.77 -4.92 -29.65
C LEU A 5 -25.41 -5.56 -29.38
N ARG A 6 -24.87 -6.35 -30.32
CA ARG A 6 -23.57 -7.00 -30.13
C ARG A 6 -22.46 -6.06 -30.61
N PRO A 7 -21.37 -5.93 -29.84
CA PRO A 7 -20.20 -5.18 -30.32
C PRO A 7 -19.64 -5.81 -31.61
N LYS A 8 -18.91 -5.02 -32.39
CA LYS A 8 -18.27 -5.50 -33.63
C LYS A 8 -17.28 -6.62 -33.28
N PRO A 9 -17.32 -7.78 -33.97
CA PRO A 9 -16.43 -8.90 -33.69
C PRO A 9 -14.96 -8.52 -33.95
N ILE A 10 -14.05 -9.08 -33.14
CA ILE A 10 -12.61 -8.87 -33.27
C ILE A 10 -12.06 -9.93 -34.25
N PRO A 11 -11.33 -9.55 -35.31
CA PRO A 11 -10.75 -10.51 -36.26
C PRO A 11 -9.85 -11.54 -35.54
N GLY A 12 -10.07 -12.83 -35.80
CA GLY A 12 -9.27 -13.91 -35.22
C GLY A 12 -9.58 -14.27 -33.76
N VAL A 13 -10.55 -13.61 -33.11
CA VAL A 13 -10.91 -13.87 -31.72
C VAL A 13 -12.39 -14.26 -31.63
N GLU A 14 -12.65 -15.54 -31.41
CA GLU A 14 -14.01 -16.04 -31.18
C GLU A 14 -14.55 -15.54 -29.83
N ASN A 15 -15.85 -15.20 -29.80
CA ASN A 15 -16.56 -14.75 -28.59
C ASN A 15 -15.81 -13.68 -27.77
N PHE A 16 -15.04 -12.79 -28.43
CA PHE A 16 -14.27 -11.74 -27.76
C PHE A 16 -13.25 -12.26 -26.73
N GLY A 17 -12.82 -13.53 -26.86
CA GLY A 17 -11.91 -14.17 -25.91
C GLY A 17 -12.56 -14.52 -24.58
N ILE A 18 -13.89 -14.45 -24.48
CA ILE A 18 -14.62 -14.87 -23.29
C ILE A 18 -14.62 -16.41 -23.25
N PRO A 19 -14.10 -17.02 -22.17
CA PRO A 19 -14.10 -18.47 -22.05
C PRO A 19 -15.53 -19.03 -22.03
N PRO A 20 -15.73 -20.29 -22.47
CA PRO A 20 -17.04 -20.92 -22.39
C PRO A 20 -17.50 -21.00 -20.92
N SER A 21 -18.81 -21.02 -20.72
CA SER A 21 -19.38 -21.13 -19.37
C SER A 21 -18.80 -22.37 -18.65
N PRO A 22 -18.47 -22.24 -17.35
CA PRO A 22 -17.92 -23.34 -16.59
C PRO A 22 -18.92 -24.50 -16.55
N LYS A 23 -18.43 -25.74 -16.71
CA LYS A 23 -19.26 -26.96 -16.73
C LYS A 23 -19.58 -27.53 -15.34
N GLY A 24 -19.03 -26.94 -14.29
CA GLY A 24 -19.20 -27.42 -12.91
C GLY A 24 -20.61 -27.17 -12.37
N GLU A 25 -21.05 -28.05 -11.47
CA GLU A 25 -22.29 -27.84 -10.72
C GLU A 25 -22.13 -26.65 -9.78
N VAL A 26 -23.16 -25.81 -9.70
CA VAL A 26 -23.19 -24.65 -8.81
C VAL A 26 -23.39 -25.13 -7.37
N ASN A 27 -22.69 -24.53 -6.41
CA ASN A 27 -22.92 -24.83 -5.00
C ASN A 27 -24.40 -24.54 -4.64
N PRO A 28 -25.16 -25.54 -4.15
CA PRO A 28 -26.59 -25.40 -3.92
C PRO A 28 -26.93 -24.34 -2.86
N ASP A 29 -26.07 -24.15 -1.86
CA ASP A 29 -26.29 -23.14 -0.81
C ASP A 29 -26.18 -21.72 -1.37
N VAL A 30 -25.25 -21.51 -2.31
CA VAL A 30 -25.08 -20.21 -2.99
C VAL A 30 -26.27 -19.96 -3.91
N GLN A 31 -26.70 -20.98 -4.65
CA GLN A 31 -27.86 -20.89 -5.52
C GLN A 31 -29.14 -20.54 -4.74
N ALA A 32 -29.41 -21.25 -3.64
CA ALA A 32 -30.57 -20.99 -2.79
C ALA A 32 -30.58 -19.56 -2.23
N LYS A 33 -29.41 -19.04 -1.80
CA LYS A 33 -29.28 -17.64 -1.36
C LYS A 33 -29.60 -16.65 -2.48
N MET A 34 -29.11 -16.89 -3.69
CA MET A 34 -29.41 -16.00 -4.82
C MET A 34 -30.89 -16.05 -5.23
N GLU A 35 -31.50 -17.23 -5.22
CA GLU A 35 -32.93 -17.40 -5.45
C GLU A 35 -33.76 -16.65 -4.40
N GLN A 36 -33.36 -16.70 -3.13
CA GLN A 36 -33.99 -15.95 -2.04
C GLN A 36 -33.89 -14.42 -2.28
N PHE A 37 -32.72 -13.90 -2.61
CA PHE A 37 -32.56 -12.48 -2.90
C PHE A 37 -33.37 -12.05 -4.14
N HIS A 38 -33.42 -12.91 -5.16
CA HIS A 38 -34.22 -12.66 -6.34
C HIS A 38 -35.72 -12.63 -6.01
N HIS A 39 -36.19 -13.58 -5.22
CA HIS A 39 -37.59 -13.63 -4.76
C HIS A 39 -37.98 -12.37 -3.99
N VAL A 40 -37.14 -11.92 -3.04
CA VAL A 40 -37.38 -10.67 -2.29
C VAL A 40 -37.40 -9.45 -3.21
N LYS A 41 -36.51 -9.41 -4.22
CA LYS A 41 -36.48 -8.32 -5.21
C LYS A 41 -37.78 -8.26 -6.00
N VAL A 42 -38.27 -9.39 -6.51
CA VAL A 42 -39.48 -9.45 -7.34
C VAL A 42 -40.75 -9.19 -6.52
N THR A 43 -40.86 -9.75 -5.32
CA THR A 43 -42.08 -9.67 -4.52
C THR A 43 -42.21 -8.35 -3.76
N ARG A 44 -41.12 -7.83 -3.19
CA ARG A 44 -41.13 -6.64 -2.32
C ARG A 44 -40.53 -5.40 -2.98
N GLY A 45 -39.92 -5.54 -4.17
CA GLY A 45 -39.20 -4.45 -4.82
C GLY A 45 -37.93 -4.02 -4.08
N ILE A 46 -37.47 -4.78 -3.08
CA ILE A 46 -36.32 -4.41 -2.25
C ILE A 46 -35.04 -4.89 -2.93
N HIS A 47 -34.20 -3.95 -3.35
CA HIS A 47 -32.87 -4.26 -3.87
C HIS A 47 -31.88 -4.44 -2.71
N PHE A 48 -31.30 -5.64 -2.56
CA PHE A 48 -30.38 -5.95 -1.47
C PHE A 48 -29.23 -4.93 -1.37
N ASN A 49 -28.57 -4.60 -2.49
CA ASN A 49 -27.49 -3.60 -2.50
C ASN A 49 -27.96 -2.22 -1.98
N GLN A 50 -29.22 -1.83 -2.22
CA GLN A 50 -29.75 -0.56 -1.72
C GLN A 50 -29.95 -0.61 -0.20
N SER A 51 -30.43 -1.73 0.34
CA SER A 51 -30.53 -1.96 1.78
C SER A 51 -29.13 -1.98 2.43
N LEU A 52 -28.16 -2.62 1.77
CA LEU A 52 -26.77 -2.68 2.20
C LEU A 52 -26.14 -1.28 2.27
N MET A 53 -26.32 -0.43 1.25
CA MET A 53 -25.80 0.95 1.25
C MET A 53 -26.44 1.82 2.34
N LYS A 54 -27.71 1.58 2.68
CA LYS A 54 -28.39 2.30 3.78
C LYS A 54 -27.81 1.97 5.14
N ASN A 55 -27.21 0.78 5.30
CA ASN A 55 -26.59 0.36 6.56
C ASN A 55 -25.38 1.25 6.92
N LYS A 56 -25.38 1.81 8.13
CA LYS A 56 -24.31 2.69 8.63
C LYS A 56 -22.99 1.96 8.79
N ASN A 57 -23.01 0.69 9.18
CA ASN A 57 -21.80 -0.11 9.38
C ASN A 57 -21.10 -0.35 8.04
N PHE A 58 -21.88 -0.51 6.97
CA PHE A 58 -21.35 -0.70 5.62
C PHE A 58 -20.65 0.56 5.07
N ARG A 59 -21.03 1.74 5.57
CA ARG A 59 -20.43 3.03 5.19
C ARG A 59 -19.22 3.41 6.06
N ASN A 60 -18.75 2.50 6.91
CA ASN A 60 -17.54 2.71 7.69
C ASN A 60 -16.30 2.52 6.78
N PRO A 61 -15.41 3.51 6.62
CA PRO A 61 -14.20 3.34 5.82
C PRO A 61 -13.30 2.19 6.29
N HIS A 62 -13.41 1.77 7.56
CA HIS A 62 -12.65 0.63 8.10
C HIS A 62 -13.29 -0.74 7.81
N ILE A 63 -14.48 -0.82 7.20
CA ILE A 63 -15.11 -2.12 6.91
C ILE A 63 -14.30 -2.95 5.93
N TYR A 64 -13.52 -2.30 5.05
CA TYR A 64 -12.71 -2.97 4.04
C TYR A 64 -11.75 -4.00 4.66
N ALA A 65 -11.06 -3.64 5.74
CA ALA A 65 -10.12 -4.56 6.42
C ALA A 65 -10.83 -5.83 6.91
N SER A 66 -12.03 -5.70 7.48
CA SER A 66 -12.82 -6.86 7.91
C SER A 66 -13.31 -7.71 6.74
N LEU A 67 -13.65 -7.10 5.60
CA LEU A 67 -14.06 -7.83 4.41
C LEU A 67 -12.91 -8.66 3.81
N VAL A 68 -11.71 -8.09 3.79
CA VAL A 68 -10.48 -8.78 3.35
C VAL A 68 -10.18 -9.96 4.27
N GLU A 69 -10.26 -9.76 5.59
CA GLU A 69 -10.06 -10.83 6.58
C GLU A 69 -11.09 -11.95 6.42
N LEU A 70 -12.38 -11.62 6.25
CA LEU A 70 -13.46 -12.58 6.07
C LEU A 70 -13.30 -13.45 4.82
N VAL A 71 -12.76 -12.88 3.74
CA VAL A 71 -12.56 -13.58 2.46
C VAL A 71 -11.16 -14.21 2.38
N ALA A 72 -10.32 -14.02 3.41
CA ALA A 72 -8.92 -14.44 3.43
C ALA A 72 -8.15 -13.99 2.18
N LEU A 73 -8.39 -12.75 1.75
CA LEU A 73 -7.85 -12.20 0.51
C LEU A 73 -6.45 -11.62 0.74
N ASP A 74 -5.49 -11.93 -0.13
CA ASP A 74 -4.17 -11.27 -0.15
C ASP A 74 -4.28 -9.93 -0.90
N GLU A 75 -4.30 -8.83 -0.17
CA GLU A 75 -4.43 -7.47 -0.73
C GLU A 75 -3.31 -7.11 -1.71
N THR A 76 -2.15 -7.74 -1.54
CA THR A 76 -0.95 -7.50 -2.35
C THR A 76 -0.77 -8.53 -3.46
N GLY A 77 -1.67 -9.51 -3.54
CA GLY A 77 -1.60 -10.60 -4.50
C GLY A 77 -2.12 -10.20 -5.88
N SER A 78 -1.56 -10.82 -6.92
CA SER A 78 -1.99 -10.60 -8.30
C SER A 78 -3.18 -11.48 -8.73
N ASN A 79 -3.59 -12.44 -7.88
CA ASN A 79 -4.59 -13.48 -8.18
C ASN A 79 -4.22 -14.39 -9.38
N PHE A 80 -2.97 -14.39 -9.80
CA PHE A 80 -2.45 -15.28 -10.82
C PHE A 80 -1.61 -16.40 -10.22
N GLU A 81 -1.45 -17.51 -10.96
CA GLU A 81 -0.58 -18.60 -10.56
C GLU A 81 0.88 -18.12 -10.46
N LYS A 82 1.48 -18.31 -9.29
CA LYS A 82 2.84 -17.85 -8.98
C LYS A 82 3.93 -18.55 -9.82
N SER A 83 3.61 -19.70 -10.40
CA SER A 83 4.51 -20.45 -11.29
C SER A 83 4.68 -19.77 -12.64
N GLU A 84 3.62 -19.13 -13.14
CA GLU A 84 3.60 -18.52 -14.46
C GLU A 84 3.78 -16.99 -14.38
N PHE A 85 3.36 -16.38 -13.26
CA PHE A 85 3.40 -14.94 -13.04
C PHE A 85 4.32 -14.56 -11.88
N PHE A 86 4.88 -13.35 -11.96
CA PHE A 86 5.82 -12.81 -10.99
C PHE A 86 5.27 -12.79 -9.55
N ASP A 87 5.95 -13.45 -8.61
CA ASP A 87 5.62 -13.43 -7.17
C ASP A 87 6.41 -12.33 -6.45
N PHE A 88 5.72 -11.27 -6.03
CA PHE A 88 6.32 -10.17 -5.25
C PHE A 88 6.93 -10.65 -3.92
N LYS A 89 6.41 -11.73 -3.34
CA LYS A 89 6.90 -12.31 -2.07
C LYS A 89 7.90 -13.46 -2.29
N GLY A 90 8.31 -13.71 -3.54
CA GLY A 90 9.22 -14.79 -3.90
C GLY A 90 10.71 -14.52 -3.62
N TYR A 91 11.07 -13.32 -3.18
CA TYR A 91 12.45 -12.96 -2.90
C TYR A 91 12.95 -13.63 -1.61
N GLY A 92 14.18 -14.15 -1.63
CA GLY A 92 14.84 -14.69 -0.44
C GLY A 92 15.31 -13.59 0.52
N PRO A 93 15.62 -13.94 1.79
CA PRO A 93 16.06 -12.99 2.82
C PRO A 93 17.30 -12.17 2.39
N GLU A 94 18.16 -12.74 1.56
CA GLU A 94 19.36 -12.10 1.00
C GLU A 94 19.04 -10.94 0.05
N SER A 95 17.87 -10.97 -0.58
CA SER A 95 17.43 -9.96 -1.54
C SER A 95 16.82 -8.72 -0.84
N TYR A 96 16.49 -8.83 0.46
CA TYR A 96 15.99 -7.70 1.24
C TYR A 96 17.13 -6.81 1.74
N ALA A 97 16.80 -5.56 2.06
CA ALA A 97 17.78 -4.54 2.49
C ALA A 97 18.68 -5.01 3.65
N SER A 98 18.13 -5.77 4.61
CA SER A 98 18.90 -6.34 5.72
C SER A 98 19.94 -7.37 5.24
N GLY A 99 19.54 -8.30 4.35
CA GLY A 99 20.44 -9.31 3.80
C GLY A 99 21.56 -8.69 2.96
N ILE A 100 21.23 -7.69 2.14
CA ILE A 100 22.21 -6.94 1.36
C ILE A 100 23.21 -6.22 2.29
N ALA A 101 22.72 -5.55 3.34
CA ALA A 101 23.57 -4.84 4.29
C ALA A 101 24.52 -5.78 5.04
N GLU A 102 24.03 -6.96 5.43
CA GLU A 102 24.85 -7.98 6.09
C GLU A 102 25.93 -8.52 5.16
N ALA A 103 25.58 -8.85 3.91
CA ALA A 103 26.54 -9.30 2.90
C ALA A 103 27.63 -8.25 2.63
N GLN A 104 27.25 -6.97 2.53
CA GLN A 104 28.19 -5.85 2.36
C GLN A 104 29.11 -5.68 3.58
N LYS A 105 28.56 -5.82 4.80
CA LYS A 105 29.36 -5.79 6.04
C LYS A 105 30.38 -6.92 6.05
N GLN A 106 29.97 -8.16 5.80
CA GLN A 106 30.87 -9.31 5.77
C GLN A 106 31.96 -9.16 4.69
N ALA A 107 31.62 -8.63 3.51
CA ALA A 107 32.59 -8.38 2.45
C ALA A 107 33.63 -7.31 2.84
N SER A 108 33.19 -6.21 3.45
CA SER A 108 34.09 -5.14 3.91
C SER A 108 35.00 -5.58 5.06
N GLU A 109 34.49 -6.39 5.99
CA GLU A 109 35.26 -6.96 7.09
C GLU A 109 36.33 -7.94 6.58
N LYS A 110 35.99 -8.81 5.61
CA LYS A 110 36.96 -9.69 4.96
C LYS A 110 38.06 -8.90 4.25
N LEU A 111 37.70 -7.84 3.52
CA LEU A 111 38.67 -6.97 2.85
C LEU A 111 39.61 -6.30 3.87
N ALA A 112 39.07 -5.81 4.99
CA ALA A 112 39.85 -5.20 6.06
C ALA A 112 40.81 -6.18 6.72
N GLN A 113 40.37 -7.42 6.99
CA GLN A 113 41.22 -8.48 7.55
C GLN A 113 42.36 -8.87 6.60
N GLN A 114 42.08 -8.98 5.30
CA GLN A 114 43.12 -9.25 4.29
C GLN A 114 44.14 -8.11 4.19
N GLN A 115 43.69 -6.85 4.23
CA GLN A 115 44.58 -5.69 4.25
C GLN A 115 45.42 -5.65 5.54
N ALA A 116 44.84 -5.96 6.70
CA ALA A 116 45.57 -6.04 7.95
C ALA A 116 46.63 -7.14 7.94
N ALA A 117 46.31 -8.31 7.36
CA ALA A 117 47.26 -9.41 7.17
C ALA A 117 48.37 -9.08 6.17
N ALA A 118 48.11 -8.26 5.15
CA ALA A 118 49.13 -7.78 4.22
C ALA A 118 50.03 -6.70 4.85
N ARG A 119 49.51 -5.91 5.81
CA ARG A 119 50.25 -4.81 6.45
C ARG A 119 51.21 -5.24 7.56
N SER A 120 51.09 -6.46 8.08
CA SER A 120 51.98 -7.00 9.12
C SER A 120 53.32 -7.53 8.58
N GLN A 121 53.56 -7.50 7.26
CA GLN A 121 54.85 -7.82 6.62
C GLN A 121 55.62 -6.57 6.12
N LEU A 122 55.47 -5.42 6.79
CA LEU A 122 56.30 -4.24 6.47
C LEU A 122 57.69 -4.39 7.11
N GLN A 123 58.69 -4.71 6.29
CA GLN A 123 60.09 -4.77 6.68
C GLN A 123 60.65 -3.34 6.78
N PHE A 124 60.90 -2.87 8.00
CA PHE A 124 61.51 -1.56 8.24
C PHE A 124 63.01 -1.65 7.99
N VAL A 125 63.46 -1.04 6.88
CA VAL A 125 64.89 -0.81 6.64
C VAL A 125 65.31 0.41 7.48
N PRO A 126 66.22 0.28 8.45
CA PRO A 126 66.73 1.43 9.18
C PRO A 126 67.49 2.35 8.21
N GLY A 127 67.05 3.61 8.13
CA GLY A 127 67.68 4.62 7.29
C GLY A 127 69.10 4.92 7.75
N SER A 128 70.07 4.74 6.85
CA SER A 128 71.45 5.22 7.04
C SER A 128 71.44 6.75 7.04
N THR A 129 72.04 7.32 8.09
CA THR A 129 72.18 8.76 8.31
C THR A 129 73.17 9.37 7.33
N VAL A 130 72.72 10.12 6.33
CA VAL A 130 73.55 11.14 5.67
C VAL A 130 72.71 12.35 5.25
N GLY A 131 73.07 13.52 5.79
CA GLY A 131 73.11 14.77 5.02
C GLY A 131 71.85 15.64 5.02
N SER A 132 71.86 16.67 5.87
CA SER A 132 70.93 17.81 5.87
C SER A 132 71.11 18.70 4.63
N GLY A 133 70.01 19.17 4.03
CA GLY A 133 70.02 20.07 2.87
C GLY A 133 68.66 20.70 2.52
N ILE A 134 68.23 21.66 3.35
CA ILE A 134 67.52 22.94 3.04
C ILE A 134 66.29 22.94 2.08
N GLY A 135 65.13 23.42 2.58
CA GLY A 135 64.22 24.31 1.83
C GLY A 135 62.70 24.00 1.85
N PHE A 136 61.94 24.69 2.71
CA PHE A 136 60.45 24.80 2.71
C PHE A 136 59.99 25.96 1.78
N PRO A 137 58.67 26.31 1.64
CA PRO A 137 57.39 25.57 1.75
C PRO A 137 56.43 25.81 0.55
N SER A 138 55.39 24.98 0.32
CA SER A 138 54.13 25.52 -0.25
C SER A 138 52.91 24.58 -0.18
N ALA A 139 51.82 25.17 0.32
CA ALA A 139 50.39 24.92 0.03
C ALA A 139 49.73 23.61 0.47
N ALA A 140 48.98 23.69 1.57
CA ALA A 140 47.76 22.90 1.79
C ALA A 140 46.59 23.53 1.00
N PRO A 141 45.56 22.72 0.65
CA PRO A 141 44.26 23.06 1.21
C PRO A 141 43.68 21.91 2.03
N VAL A 142 43.42 22.22 3.30
CA VAL A 142 42.54 21.47 4.20
C VAL A 142 41.14 21.48 3.60
N VAL A 143 40.69 20.33 3.12
CA VAL A 143 39.28 20.10 2.78
C VAL A 143 38.52 19.91 4.09
N LYS A 144 37.73 20.90 4.49
CA LYS A 144 36.74 20.77 5.56
C LYS A 144 35.66 19.77 5.10
N PRO A 145 35.28 18.75 5.88
CA PRO A 145 34.08 17.99 5.56
C PRO A 145 32.85 18.88 5.74
N GLN A 146 32.21 19.20 4.62
CA GLN A 146 30.93 19.88 4.55
C GLN A 146 29.85 18.92 5.07
N GLN A 147 29.26 19.28 6.21
CA GLN A 147 28.08 18.59 6.77
C GLN A 147 26.90 18.72 5.79
N LEU A 148 26.24 17.61 5.50
CA LEU A 148 24.92 17.59 4.87
C LEU A 148 23.91 18.30 5.78
N PRO A 149 23.01 19.15 5.25
CA PRO A 149 21.93 19.70 6.05
C PRO A 149 20.92 18.61 6.38
N THR A 150 20.96 18.13 7.63
CA THR A 150 19.93 17.29 8.23
C THR A 150 18.66 18.14 8.35
N SER A 151 17.65 17.83 7.53
CA SER A 151 16.32 18.40 7.65
C SER A 151 15.70 17.98 8.99
N ARG A 152 15.60 18.95 9.88
CA ARG A 152 14.96 18.88 11.21
C ARG A 152 13.46 18.58 11.05
N LEU A 153 13.01 17.39 11.46
CA LEU A 153 11.58 17.15 11.70
C LEU A 153 11.14 17.98 12.91
N GLN A 154 10.17 18.85 12.68
CA GLN A 154 9.54 19.67 13.70
C GLN A 154 8.56 18.80 14.49
N GLN A 155 8.91 18.51 15.74
CA GLN A 155 8.01 17.90 16.71
C GLN A 155 7.04 18.98 17.21
N THR A 156 5.78 18.92 16.76
CA THR A 156 4.70 19.72 17.37
C THR A 156 4.08 18.91 18.49
N SER A 157 4.58 19.13 19.69
CA SER A 157 3.86 18.80 20.92
C SER A 157 2.85 19.92 21.19
N SER A 158 1.57 19.57 21.24
CA SER A 158 0.56 20.40 21.91
C SER A 158 -0.45 19.49 22.61
N ASN A 159 -0.35 19.50 23.94
CA ASN A 159 -1.32 19.30 25.02
C ASN A 159 -2.79 19.10 24.56
N SER A 160 -3.64 18.34 25.24
CA SER A 160 -4.00 18.56 26.64
C SER A 160 -4.93 17.44 27.13
N SER A 161 -4.70 17.02 28.37
CA SER A 161 -5.65 16.32 29.21
C SER A 161 -6.88 17.22 29.46
N ALA A 162 -8.08 16.70 29.20
CA ALA A 162 -9.31 17.30 29.70
C ALA A 162 -10.24 16.19 30.21
N THR A 163 -10.28 16.05 31.53
CA THR A 163 -11.31 15.31 32.26
C THR A 163 -12.56 16.17 32.30
N ILE A 164 -13.68 15.72 31.73
CA ILE A 164 -15.04 16.12 32.16
C ILE A 164 -15.98 14.90 32.07
N ALA A 165 -16.71 14.70 33.16
CA ALA A 165 -17.64 13.63 33.41
C ALA A 165 -19.04 13.85 32.78
N GLN A 166 -19.81 12.76 32.75
CA GLN A 166 -21.28 12.64 32.77
C GLN A 166 -22.12 12.96 31.50
N ALA A 167 -22.71 11.86 30.99
CA ALA A 167 -24.07 11.65 30.48
C ALA A 167 -24.86 12.82 29.83
N SER A 168 -25.23 12.64 28.55
CA SER A 168 -26.64 12.61 28.08
C SER A 168 -26.78 12.59 26.54
N THR A 169 -27.69 11.73 26.07
CA THR A 169 -28.41 11.76 24.78
C THR A 169 -27.56 11.73 23.50
N GLN A 170 -27.42 10.52 22.92
CA GLN A 170 -26.95 10.34 21.54
C GLN A 170 -27.91 11.00 20.55
N ARG A 171 -27.60 12.25 20.17
CA ARG A 171 -28.23 12.91 19.04
C ARG A 171 -27.73 12.25 17.76
N ASN A 172 -28.64 11.65 17.00
CA ASN A 172 -28.39 11.04 15.69
C ASN A 172 -27.95 12.13 14.69
N ARG A 173 -26.66 12.47 14.69
CA ARG A 173 -26.08 13.43 13.74
C ARG A 173 -25.78 12.69 12.44
N LYS A 174 -26.41 13.12 11.35
CA LYS A 174 -26.05 12.70 9.99
C LYS A 174 -24.56 12.98 9.78
N SER A 175 -23.78 11.95 9.45
CA SER A 175 -22.35 12.10 9.14
C SER A 175 -22.18 12.63 7.72
N LYS A 176 -20.98 13.13 7.38
CA LYS A 176 -20.64 13.61 6.02
C LYS A 176 -20.96 12.57 4.92
N TRP A 177 -20.95 11.29 5.30
CA TRP A 177 -21.19 10.14 4.43
C TRP A 177 -22.66 9.69 4.38
N ASP A 178 -23.59 10.41 5.02
CA ASP A 178 -25.02 10.08 5.14
C ASP A 178 -25.92 11.05 4.35
N GLN A 179 -25.35 11.81 3.41
CA GLN A 179 -26.11 12.75 2.57
C GLN A 179 -26.90 11.97 1.51
N SER A 180 -28.16 11.65 1.81
CA SER A 180 -29.13 11.23 0.79
C SER A 180 -29.48 12.43 -0.09
N SER A 181 -29.01 12.40 -1.32
CA SER A 181 -29.36 13.34 -2.38
C SER A 181 -30.79 13.10 -2.87
N ASP A 182 -31.79 13.50 -2.11
CA ASP A 182 -33.19 13.57 -2.56
C ASP A 182 -33.98 14.47 -1.60
N ASP A 183 -34.12 15.76 -1.96
CA ASP A 183 -35.15 16.64 -1.39
C ASP A 183 -35.66 17.59 -2.50
N PRO A 184 -36.79 17.29 -3.16
CA PRO A 184 -37.44 18.19 -4.10
C PRO A 184 -38.52 19.02 -3.41
N SER A 185 -38.21 19.72 -2.31
CA SER A 185 -39.18 20.62 -1.69
C SER A 185 -38.56 21.88 -1.09
N GLY A 186 -39.00 23.04 -1.60
CA GLY A 186 -38.94 24.29 -0.84
C GLY A 186 -38.06 25.40 -1.42
N LYS A 187 -38.50 26.04 -2.49
CA LYS A 187 -38.26 27.49 -2.67
C LYS A 187 -39.56 28.18 -3.07
N LYS A 188 -40.31 28.63 -2.06
CA LYS A 188 -41.35 29.67 -2.23
C LYS A 188 -40.63 30.97 -2.61
N SER A 189 -40.96 31.50 -3.79
CA SER A 189 -40.59 32.83 -4.24
C SER A 189 -41.08 33.88 -3.23
N ARG A 190 -40.18 34.73 -2.75
CA ARG A 190 -40.54 35.96 -2.03
C ARG A 190 -40.55 37.10 -3.05
N HIS A 191 -41.73 37.67 -3.25
CA HIS A 191 -41.94 38.99 -3.82
C HIS A 191 -41.09 40.04 -3.09
N PHE A 192 -40.53 40.97 -3.86
CA PHE A 192 -40.34 42.35 -3.40
C PHE A 192 -40.60 43.28 -4.59
N GLU A 193 -41.26 44.40 -4.29
CA GLU A 193 -41.60 45.53 -5.17
C GLU A 193 -40.42 46.06 -6.00
#